data_AF-A0A2A3FTN6-F1
#
_entry.id   AF-A0A2A3FTN6-F1
#
_cell.length_a   1.000
_cell.length_b   1.000
_cell.length_c   1.000
_cell.angle_alpha   90.00
_cell.angle_beta   90.00
_cell.angle_gamma   90.00
#
_symmetry.space_group_name_H-M   'P 1'
#
loop_
_entity.id
_entity.type
_entity.pdbx_description
1 polymer ?
#
loop_
_entity_poly.entity_id
_entity_poly.type
_entity_poly.pdbx_seq_one_letter_code
_entity_poly.pdbx_strand_id
1 'polypeptide(L)'
;MGTADAGGGILTDLAAEVAALDEAGGDRVRAAVAAFRAPVRVQTAGRAGVGRSTVAAALTAGGIDGAVVEESDAVDVPGAPDPVLDGDVVVYVLVEAVRDADRDAVRNLDPAQALFVLNKADTVGASRVPADAWATATARAAECSDEGGLPALPLIGTLATAGTSSESGIGAVSAAVADRVARVRAHRGEILLNTLRSQAARSLASRDVLERYLAGDHAVALGAAAARLHLADCIADEPEPPRTAADAGRCADWWRAQLARQPTARRRRAVVDIRRHYVRVGRQLSGSPGT
;
A
#
# COMPACT_ATOMS: atom_id res chain seq x y z
N MET A 1 10.03 4.18 -16.66
CA MET A 1 10.57 5.53 -16.89
C MET A 1 9.38 6.50 -16.88
N GLY A 2 8.99 7.23 -15.85
CA GLY A 2 9.46 7.44 -14.48
C GLY A 2 8.50 8.48 -13.89
N THR A 3 7.37 8.06 -13.31
CA THR A 3 6.40 8.98 -12.68
C THR A 3 6.77 9.27 -11.23
N ALA A 4 7.59 8.41 -10.60
CA ALA A 4 8.09 8.60 -9.24
C ALA A 4 9.08 9.77 -9.12
N ASP A 5 9.91 10.00 -10.15
CA ASP A 5 10.96 11.03 -10.12
C ASP A 5 10.40 12.44 -10.42
N ALA A 6 9.35 12.53 -11.23
CA ALA A 6 8.66 13.79 -11.53
C ALA A 6 8.03 14.45 -10.28
N GLY A 7 7.59 13.67 -9.30
CA GLY A 7 7.13 14.19 -7.99
C GLY A 7 8.27 14.50 -7.02
N GLY A 8 9.46 13.92 -7.26
CA GLY A 8 10.69 14.08 -6.48
C GLY A 8 11.30 15.47 -6.57
N GLY A 9 11.32 16.08 -7.77
CA GLY A 9 11.74 17.47 -7.92
C GLY A 9 10.75 18.43 -7.25
N ILE A 10 9.48 18.34 -7.65
CA ILE A 10 8.44 19.32 -7.31
C ILE A 10 8.29 19.55 -5.80
N LEU A 11 8.28 18.49 -5.00
CA LEU A 11 8.11 18.62 -3.54
C LEU A 11 9.36 19.14 -2.83
N THR A 12 10.55 18.92 -3.41
CA THR A 12 11.81 19.47 -2.88
C THR A 12 11.85 20.97 -3.14
N ASP A 13 11.52 21.36 -4.38
CA ASP A 13 11.46 22.75 -4.81
C ASP A 13 10.41 23.52 -3.99
N LEU A 14 9.23 22.91 -3.76
CA LEU A 14 8.21 23.48 -2.89
C LEU A 14 8.73 23.77 -1.48
N ALA A 15 9.45 22.82 -0.87
CA ALA A 15 9.99 23.01 0.47
C ALA A 15 11.04 24.13 0.51
N ALA A 16 11.85 24.27 -0.54
CA ALA A 16 12.83 25.34 -0.68
C ALA A 16 12.18 26.72 -0.88
N GLU A 17 11.16 26.81 -1.76
CA GLU A 17 10.39 28.05 -1.97
C GLU A 17 9.69 28.51 -0.69
N VAL A 18 9.07 27.57 0.04
CA VAL A 18 8.44 27.90 1.32
C VAL A 18 9.49 28.37 2.33
N ALA A 19 10.64 27.70 2.44
CA ALA A 19 11.70 28.10 3.35
C ALA A 19 12.26 29.51 3.07
N ALA A 20 12.31 29.91 1.79
CA ALA A 20 12.74 31.26 1.41
C ALA A 20 11.75 32.36 1.85
N LEU A 21 10.48 32.01 2.08
CA LEU A 21 9.42 32.93 2.49
C LEU A 21 9.12 32.86 4.00
N ASP A 22 9.26 31.66 4.58
CA ASP A 22 8.99 31.30 5.96
C ASP A 22 9.85 30.09 6.33
N GLU A 23 11.00 30.34 6.97
CA GLU A 23 11.98 29.32 7.32
C GLU A 23 11.37 28.19 8.17
N ALA A 24 10.62 28.55 9.22
CA ALA A 24 9.96 27.57 10.10
C ALA A 24 8.84 26.81 9.38
N GLY A 25 8.13 27.45 8.45
CA GLY A 25 7.20 26.79 7.54
C GLY A 25 7.90 25.79 6.63
N GLY A 26 9.04 26.20 6.06
CA GLY A 26 9.88 25.39 5.17
C GLY A 26 10.41 24.13 5.85
N ASP A 27 10.87 24.23 7.09
CA ASP A 27 11.33 23.07 7.88
C ASP A 27 10.21 22.06 8.12
N ARG A 28 9.00 22.52 8.44
CA ARG A 28 7.84 21.64 8.62
C ARG A 28 7.43 20.96 7.31
N VAL A 29 7.48 21.68 6.19
CA VAL A 29 7.22 21.11 4.87
C VAL A 29 8.28 20.07 4.52
N ARG A 30 9.57 20.37 4.74
CA ARG A 30 10.68 19.45 4.49
C ARG A 30 10.55 18.16 5.31
N ALA A 31 10.22 18.27 6.60
CA ALA A 31 9.97 17.11 7.45
C ALA A 31 8.79 16.25 6.95
N ALA A 32 7.68 16.88 6.55
CA ALA A 32 6.54 16.15 5.99
C ALA A 32 6.87 15.48 4.64
N VAL A 33 7.65 16.14 3.79
CA VAL A 33 8.13 15.57 2.52
C VAL A 33 9.06 14.39 2.76
N ALA A 34 9.99 14.50 3.73
CA ALA A 34 10.88 13.40 4.11
C ALA A 34 10.09 12.19 4.62
N ALA A 35 9.12 12.41 5.52
CA ALA A 35 8.25 11.34 6.01
C ALA A 35 7.41 10.69 4.90
N PHE A 36 6.88 11.49 3.96
CA PHE A 36 6.15 10.98 2.80
C PHE A 36 7.02 10.10 1.88
N ARG A 37 8.30 10.48 1.71
CA ARG A 37 9.24 9.80 0.81
C ARG A 37 9.99 8.65 1.43
N ALA A 38 9.96 8.51 2.75
CA ALA A 38 10.61 7.41 3.42
C ALA A 38 10.15 6.08 2.79
N PRO A 39 11.06 5.12 2.53
CA PRO A 39 10.66 3.79 2.07
C PRO A 39 9.61 3.17 3.01
N VAL A 40 8.72 2.37 2.45
CA VAL A 40 7.77 1.59 3.26
C VAL A 40 8.49 0.34 3.76
N ARG A 41 8.53 0.15 5.08
CA ARG A 41 9.17 -1.02 5.70
C ARG A 41 8.22 -2.22 5.67
N VAL A 42 8.56 -3.24 4.90
CA VAL A 42 7.88 -4.53 4.86
C VAL A 42 8.64 -5.49 5.77
N GLN A 43 8.10 -5.75 6.95
CA GLN A 43 8.72 -6.63 7.94
C GLN A 43 8.22 -8.06 7.75
N THR A 44 9.14 -9.01 7.53
CA THR A 44 8.85 -10.44 7.50
C THR A 44 9.10 -11.02 8.88
N ALA A 45 8.10 -11.68 9.45
CA ALA A 45 8.13 -12.23 10.80
C ALA A 45 7.55 -13.64 10.86
N GLY A 46 7.68 -14.28 12.01
CA GLY A 46 7.17 -15.63 12.26
C GLY A 46 8.10 -16.45 13.16
N ARG A 47 7.70 -17.70 13.39
CA ARG A 47 8.45 -18.67 14.20
C ARG A 47 9.72 -19.18 13.51
N ALA A 48 10.62 -19.79 14.28
CA ALA A 48 11.80 -20.43 13.73
C ALA A 48 11.43 -21.55 12.74
N GLY A 49 12.14 -21.63 11.61
CA GLY A 49 11.99 -22.71 10.61
C GLY A 49 10.77 -22.63 9.68
N VAL A 50 9.93 -21.59 9.79
CA VAL A 50 8.77 -21.39 8.89
C VAL A 50 9.16 -20.89 7.48
N GLY A 51 10.44 -20.54 7.28
CA GLY A 51 10.97 -20.09 5.99
C GLY A 51 10.87 -18.58 5.74
N ARG A 52 10.97 -17.77 6.80
CA ARG A 52 10.92 -16.29 6.73
C ARG A 52 11.93 -15.71 5.74
N SER A 53 13.18 -16.15 5.81
CA SER A 53 14.24 -15.69 4.89
C SER A 53 13.91 -16.00 3.43
N THR A 54 13.28 -17.15 3.16
CA THR A 54 12.84 -17.52 1.80
C THR A 54 11.73 -16.59 1.31
N VAL A 55 10.74 -16.27 2.16
CA VAL A 55 9.67 -15.32 1.82
C VAL A 55 10.23 -13.91 1.61
N ALA A 56 11.10 -13.44 2.51
CA ALA A 56 11.75 -12.14 2.40
C ALA A 56 12.57 -12.01 1.11
N ALA A 57 13.34 -13.05 0.76
CA ALA A 57 14.10 -13.09 -0.49
C ALA A 57 13.19 -13.06 -1.73
N ALA A 58 12.09 -13.83 -1.73
CA ALA A 58 11.14 -13.85 -2.83
C ALA A 58 10.44 -12.48 -3.02
N LEU A 59 10.04 -11.83 -1.92
CA LEU A 59 9.46 -10.47 -1.96
C LEU A 59 10.48 -9.42 -2.44
N THR A 60 11.72 -9.51 -1.98
CA THR A 60 12.82 -8.63 -2.41
C THR A 60 13.06 -8.77 -3.92
N ALA A 61 13.13 -10.01 -4.42
CA ALA A 61 13.29 -10.29 -5.84
C ALA A 61 12.09 -9.82 -6.68
N GLY A 62 10.88 -9.85 -6.10
CA GLY A 62 9.66 -9.34 -6.74
C GLY A 62 9.64 -7.83 -6.95
N GLY A 63 10.47 -7.06 -6.23
CA GLY A 63 10.67 -5.63 -6.44
C GLY A 63 9.40 -4.80 -6.23
N ILE A 64 9.00 -4.58 -4.98
CA ILE A 64 7.85 -3.72 -4.66
C ILE A 64 8.32 -2.27 -4.61
N ASP A 65 7.76 -1.45 -5.51
CA ASP A 65 8.20 -0.07 -5.69
C ASP A 65 8.22 0.74 -4.37
N GLY A 66 9.38 1.34 -4.10
CA GLY A 66 9.80 2.03 -2.87
C GLY A 66 9.26 1.46 -1.56
N ALA A 67 9.30 0.13 -1.46
CA ALA A 67 9.32 -0.60 -0.21
C ALA A 67 10.70 -1.21 0.01
N VAL A 68 11.06 -1.45 1.27
CA VAL A 68 12.24 -2.22 1.66
C VAL A 68 11.78 -3.41 2.49
N VAL A 69 12.29 -4.60 2.18
CA VAL A 69 11.93 -5.84 2.88
C VAL A 69 13.00 -6.12 3.94
N GLU A 70 12.56 -6.30 5.18
CA GLU A 70 13.40 -6.60 6.34
C GLU A 70 12.92 -7.90 6.98
N GLU A 71 13.84 -8.72 7.49
CA GLU A 71 13.49 -9.89 8.30
C GLU A 71 13.68 -9.56 9.78
N SER A 72 12.71 -9.94 10.61
CA SER A 72 12.80 -9.83 12.07
C SER A 72 13.45 -11.07 12.71
N ASP A 73 13.75 -11.01 14.01
CA ASP A 73 14.06 -12.20 14.81
C ASP A 73 12.83 -13.12 14.95
N ALA A 74 13.03 -14.38 15.35
CA ALA A 74 11.92 -15.34 15.45
C ALA A 74 11.11 -15.16 16.75
N VAL A 75 9.79 -15.36 16.67
CA VAL A 75 8.80 -15.10 17.76
C VAL A 75 8.70 -16.26 18.77
N ASP A 76 9.61 -17.23 18.72
CA ASP A 76 9.57 -18.41 19.60
C ASP A 76 10.97 -18.91 19.95
N VAL A 77 11.92 -17.99 20.13
CA VAL A 77 13.30 -18.31 20.52
C VAL A 77 13.40 -18.40 22.04
N PRO A 78 13.72 -19.58 22.63
CA PRO A 78 13.85 -19.71 24.08
C PRO A 78 14.90 -18.76 24.65
N GLY A 79 14.52 -17.97 25.66
CA GLY A 79 15.41 -17.05 26.35
C GLY A 79 15.69 -15.72 25.62
N ALA A 80 15.06 -15.48 24.47
CA ALA A 80 15.06 -14.18 23.80
C ALA A 80 13.66 -13.55 23.88
N PRO A 81 13.57 -12.21 23.92
CA PRO A 81 12.28 -11.53 23.77
C PRO A 81 11.74 -11.68 22.35
N ASP A 82 10.42 -11.72 22.21
CA ASP A 82 9.76 -11.69 20.91
C ASP A 82 10.08 -10.38 20.17
N PRO A 83 10.23 -10.42 18.83
CA PRO A 83 10.49 -9.23 18.04
C PRO A 83 9.29 -8.27 18.11
N VAL A 84 9.57 -6.96 18.09
CA VAL A 84 8.53 -5.96 17.92
C VAL A 84 8.09 -5.94 16.45
N LEU A 85 6.79 -6.13 16.22
CA LEU A 85 6.19 -6.09 14.89
C LEU A 85 5.74 -4.65 14.55
N ASP A 86 6.70 -3.81 14.16
CA ASP A 86 6.50 -2.36 13.90
C ASP A 86 6.67 -1.94 12.43
N GLY A 87 6.79 -2.91 11.51
CA GLY A 87 6.82 -2.63 10.09
C GLY A 87 5.56 -1.88 9.63
N ASP A 88 5.73 -0.99 8.64
CA ASP A 88 4.57 -0.35 7.98
C ASP A 88 3.62 -1.39 7.37
N VAL A 89 4.19 -2.51 6.91
CA VAL A 89 3.50 -3.72 6.47
C VAL A 89 4.14 -4.93 7.13
N VAL A 90 3.35 -5.81 7.75
CA VAL A 90 3.85 -7.03 8.40
C VAL A 90 3.43 -8.27 7.61
N VAL A 91 4.40 -9.03 7.13
CA VAL A 91 4.21 -10.34 6.49
C VAL A 91 4.55 -11.41 7.53
N TYR A 92 3.53 -11.99 8.14
CA TYR A 92 3.71 -13.01 9.17
C TYR A 92 3.66 -14.41 8.54
N VAL A 93 4.77 -15.14 8.60
CA VAL A 93 4.95 -16.41 7.91
C VAL A 93 4.55 -17.57 8.82
N LEU A 94 3.67 -18.42 8.30
CA LEU A 94 3.16 -19.63 8.95
C LEU A 94 3.58 -20.87 8.16
N VAL A 95 3.49 -22.02 8.82
CA VAL A 95 3.48 -23.34 8.19
C VAL A 95 2.32 -24.12 8.77
N GLU A 96 1.51 -24.70 7.89
CA GLU A 96 0.38 -25.58 8.16
C GLU A 96 -0.82 -24.98 8.92
N ALA A 97 -0.63 -24.34 10.07
CA ALA A 97 -1.71 -23.82 10.92
C ALA A 97 -1.22 -22.70 11.87
N VAL A 98 -2.16 -21.93 12.42
CA VAL A 98 -1.89 -20.87 13.40
C VAL A 98 -1.68 -21.47 14.80
N ARG A 99 -0.52 -21.22 15.43
CA ARG A 99 -0.25 -21.65 16.81
C ARG A 99 -0.53 -20.53 17.82
N ASP A 100 -0.51 -20.86 19.11
CA ASP A 100 -0.72 -19.88 20.19
C ASP A 100 0.29 -18.73 20.12
N ALA A 101 1.57 -19.04 19.93
CA ALA A 101 2.62 -18.03 19.76
C ALA A 101 2.35 -17.12 18.53
N ASP A 102 1.77 -17.66 17.46
CA ASP A 102 1.41 -16.88 16.28
C ASP A 102 0.23 -15.93 16.59
N ARG A 103 -0.79 -16.41 17.32
CA ARG A 103 -1.91 -15.57 17.78
C ARG A 103 -1.47 -14.45 18.71
N ASP A 104 -0.56 -14.75 19.63
CA ASP A 104 -0.05 -13.77 20.58
C ASP A 104 0.77 -12.68 19.89
N ALA A 105 1.63 -13.07 18.95
CA ALA A 105 2.44 -12.15 18.16
C ALA A 105 1.62 -11.14 17.35
N VAL A 106 0.54 -11.61 16.71
CA VAL A 106 -0.22 -10.80 15.75
C VAL A 106 -1.46 -10.12 16.33
N ARG A 107 -1.77 -10.37 17.61
CA ARG A 107 -3.02 -9.94 18.28
C ARG A 107 -3.37 -8.46 18.08
N ASN A 108 -2.36 -7.60 18.04
CA ASN A 108 -2.53 -6.15 17.98
C ASN A 108 -2.27 -5.56 16.58
N LEU A 109 -2.03 -6.40 15.57
CA LEU A 109 -1.77 -5.93 14.21
C LEU A 109 -3.07 -5.53 13.52
N ASP A 110 -3.02 -4.44 12.76
CA ASP A 110 -4.11 -4.03 11.88
C ASP A 110 -4.15 -4.95 10.64
N PRO A 111 -5.29 -5.64 10.35
CA PRO A 111 -5.44 -6.45 9.13
C PRO A 111 -5.21 -5.67 7.82
N ALA A 112 -5.36 -4.34 7.84
CA ALA A 112 -5.04 -3.47 6.71
C ALA A 112 -3.53 -3.29 6.48
N GLN A 113 -2.70 -3.61 7.47
CA GLN A 113 -1.23 -3.50 7.42
C GLN A 113 -0.54 -4.86 7.52
N ALA A 114 -1.23 -5.91 7.97
CA ALA A 114 -0.66 -7.24 8.12
C ALA A 114 -1.36 -8.30 7.26
N LEU A 115 -0.63 -9.37 6.96
CA LEU A 115 -1.16 -10.58 6.35
C LEU A 115 -0.35 -11.81 6.79
N PHE A 116 -1.00 -12.96 6.77
CA PHE A 116 -0.32 -14.24 6.85
C PHE A 116 0.17 -14.71 5.48
N VAL A 117 1.31 -15.38 5.49
CA VAL A 117 1.79 -16.18 4.38
C VAL A 117 1.91 -17.62 4.85
N LEU A 118 1.03 -18.49 4.38
CA LEU A 118 1.09 -19.93 4.62
C LEU A 118 2.17 -20.52 3.69
N ASN A 119 3.41 -20.51 4.17
CA ASN A 119 4.55 -21.01 3.42
C ASN A 119 4.60 -22.55 3.44
N LYS A 120 5.37 -23.13 2.52
CA LYS A 120 5.46 -24.57 2.28
C LYS A 120 4.10 -25.18 1.95
N ALA A 121 3.32 -24.47 1.14
CA ALA A 121 1.99 -24.90 0.73
C ALA A 121 1.97 -26.28 0.03
N ASP A 122 3.09 -26.68 -0.57
CA ASP A 122 3.34 -28.02 -1.14
C ASP A 122 3.29 -29.15 -0.11
N THR A 123 3.41 -28.83 1.18
CA THR A 123 3.33 -29.79 2.28
C THR A 123 1.95 -29.88 2.91
N VAL A 124 0.99 -29.06 2.45
CA VAL A 124 -0.36 -28.98 3.01
C VAL A 124 -1.27 -30.01 2.33
N GLY A 125 -1.77 -30.97 3.11
CA GLY A 125 -2.69 -32.00 2.65
C GLY A 125 -2.02 -33.35 2.30
N ALA A 126 -2.83 -34.41 2.24
CA ALA A 126 -2.36 -35.76 1.93
C ALA A 126 -2.44 -36.13 0.44
N SER A 127 -3.09 -35.30 -0.39
CA SER A 127 -3.31 -35.59 -1.82
C SER A 127 -2.05 -35.31 -2.63
N ARG A 128 -1.63 -36.31 -3.43
CA ARG A 128 -0.52 -36.19 -4.37
C ARG A 128 -0.95 -35.66 -5.75
N VAL A 129 -2.24 -35.35 -5.93
CA VAL A 129 -2.76 -34.78 -7.18
C VAL A 129 -2.50 -33.27 -7.17
N PRO A 130 -1.71 -32.71 -8.12
CA PRO A 130 -1.28 -31.31 -8.06
C PRO A 130 -2.40 -30.27 -8.05
N ALA A 131 -3.50 -30.53 -8.78
CA ALA A 131 -4.65 -29.62 -8.81
C ALA A 131 -5.38 -29.53 -7.45
N ASP A 132 -5.43 -30.64 -6.72
CA ASP A 132 -6.07 -30.72 -5.40
C ASP A 132 -5.16 -30.11 -4.31
N ALA A 133 -3.84 -30.15 -4.50
CA ALA A 133 -2.87 -29.60 -3.55
C ALA A 133 -3.02 -28.08 -3.39
N TRP A 134 -3.14 -27.34 -4.51
CA TRP A 134 -3.33 -25.89 -4.45
C TRP A 134 -4.68 -25.48 -3.84
N ALA A 135 -5.75 -26.22 -4.18
CA ALA A 135 -7.07 -26.01 -3.57
C ALA A 135 -7.04 -26.27 -2.07
N THR A 136 -6.34 -27.32 -1.62
CA THR A 136 -6.16 -27.65 -0.21
C THR A 136 -5.35 -26.58 0.53
N ALA A 137 -4.25 -26.10 -0.07
CA ALA A 137 -3.47 -25.01 0.51
C ALA A 137 -4.27 -23.71 0.60
N THR A 138 -5.11 -23.42 -0.39
CA THR A 138 -6.00 -22.25 -0.38
C THR A 138 -7.06 -22.35 0.73
N ALA A 139 -7.70 -23.52 0.87
CA ALA A 139 -8.65 -23.78 1.95
C ALA A 139 -7.98 -23.65 3.33
N ARG A 140 -6.76 -24.18 3.49
CA ARG A 140 -6.00 -24.06 4.73
C ARG A 140 -5.60 -22.61 5.04
N ALA A 141 -5.27 -21.82 4.01
CA ALA A 141 -5.02 -20.40 4.20
C ALA A 141 -6.29 -19.68 4.69
N ALA A 142 -7.46 -20.01 4.15
CA ALA A 142 -8.73 -19.46 4.64
C ALA A 142 -8.96 -19.82 6.12
N GLU A 143 -8.75 -21.09 6.52
CA GLU A 143 -8.83 -21.51 7.92
C GLU A 143 -7.85 -20.72 8.82
N CYS A 144 -6.60 -20.53 8.39
CA CYS A 144 -5.64 -19.71 9.13
C CYS A 144 -6.09 -18.24 9.26
N SER A 145 -6.80 -17.73 8.24
CA SER A 145 -7.34 -16.37 8.28
C SER A 145 -8.43 -16.23 9.32
N ASP A 146 -9.34 -17.21 9.38
CA ASP A 146 -10.43 -17.24 10.36
C ASP A 146 -9.88 -17.40 11.79
N GLU A 147 -8.86 -18.23 11.98
CA GLU A 147 -8.26 -18.49 13.29
C GLU A 147 -7.40 -17.33 13.83
N GLY A 148 -6.65 -16.66 12.96
CA GLY A 148 -5.68 -15.64 13.37
C GLY A 148 -6.10 -14.19 13.08
N GLY A 149 -7.24 -13.98 12.42
CA GLY A 149 -7.81 -12.65 12.18
C GLY A 149 -7.09 -11.80 11.13
N LEU A 150 -6.10 -12.35 10.43
CA LEU A 150 -5.39 -11.69 9.33
C LEU A 150 -5.65 -12.43 8.01
N PRO A 151 -5.75 -11.72 6.87
CA PRO A 151 -5.84 -12.38 5.57
C PRO A 151 -4.62 -13.29 5.34
N ALA A 152 -4.82 -14.53 4.91
CA ALA A 152 -3.74 -15.47 4.63
C ALA A 152 -3.69 -15.87 3.15
N LEU A 153 -2.47 -16.03 2.64
CA LEU A 153 -2.22 -16.47 1.28
C LEU A 153 -1.25 -17.66 1.26
N PRO A 154 -1.50 -18.71 0.46
CA PRO A 154 -0.58 -19.83 0.30
C PRO A 154 0.65 -19.42 -0.52
N LEU A 155 1.81 -19.97 -0.15
CA LEU A 155 3.08 -19.77 -0.84
C LEU A 155 3.93 -21.04 -0.81
N ILE A 156 4.55 -21.37 -1.94
CA ILE A 156 5.66 -22.33 -2.01
C ILE A 156 6.95 -21.52 -2.18
N GLY A 157 7.59 -21.17 -1.07
CA GLY A 157 8.72 -20.24 -1.06
C GLY A 157 9.91 -20.69 -1.93
N THR A 158 10.18 -21.99 -2.00
CA THR A 158 11.26 -22.55 -2.82
C THR A 158 11.04 -22.31 -4.32
N LEU A 159 9.81 -22.48 -4.80
CA LEU A 159 9.41 -22.16 -6.17
C LEU A 159 9.42 -20.64 -6.43
N ALA A 160 8.97 -19.85 -5.45
CA ALA A 160 8.99 -18.40 -5.55
C ALA A 160 10.39 -17.84 -5.78
N THR A 161 11.40 -18.35 -5.05
CA THR A 161 12.80 -17.97 -5.24
C THR A 161 13.41 -18.49 -6.54
N ALA A 162 12.87 -19.56 -7.11
CA ALA A 162 13.31 -20.13 -8.38
C ALA A 162 12.71 -19.42 -9.61
N GLY A 163 11.80 -18.45 -9.42
CA GLY A 163 11.20 -17.65 -10.48
C GLY A 163 9.94 -18.24 -11.12
N THR A 164 9.38 -19.34 -10.59
CA THR A 164 8.12 -19.94 -11.09
C THR A 164 6.91 -19.27 -10.43
N SER A 165 6.48 -18.15 -10.99
CA SER A 165 5.54 -17.22 -10.32
C SER A 165 4.09 -17.72 -10.22
N SER A 166 3.58 -18.45 -11.22
CA SER A 166 2.19 -18.92 -11.25
C SER A 166 1.92 -20.11 -10.33
N GLU A 167 2.91 -20.98 -10.13
CA GLU A 167 2.78 -22.20 -9.32
C GLU A 167 3.16 -21.98 -7.86
N SER A 168 3.97 -20.95 -7.57
CA SER A 168 4.41 -20.66 -6.20
C SER A 168 3.40 -19.87 -5.37
N GLY A 169 2.49 -19.10 -5.99
CA GLY A 169 1.62 -18.16 -5.28
C GLY A 169 2.25 -16.79 -5.01
N ILE A 170 3.51 -16.57 -5.36
CA ILE A 170 4.22 -15.32 -5.08
C ILE A 170 3.53 -14.11 -5.72
N GLY A 171 2.87 -14.28 -6.88
CA GLY A 171 2.12 -13.21 -7.51
C GLY A 171 0.99 -12.65 -6.63
N ALA A 172 0.23 -13.53 -5.98
CA ALA A 172 -0.85 -13.14 -5.07
C ALA A 172 -0.29 -12.47 -3.80
N VAL A 173 0.78 -13.03 -3.22
CA VAL A 173 1.44 -12.45 -2.04
C VAL A 173 2.01 -11.06 -2.37
N SER A 174 2.77 -10.93 -3.46
CA SER A 174 3.35 -9.65 -3.88
C SER A 174 2.28 -8.60 -4.19
N ALA A 175 1.16 -8.99 -4.82
CA ALA A 175 0.04 -8.10 -5.06
C ALA A 175 -0.61 -7.62 -3.74
N ALA A 176 -0.79 -8.52 -2.77
CA ALA A 176 -1.36 -8.18 -1.48
C ALA A 176 -0.44 -7.29 -0.62
N VAL A 177 0.88 -7.48 -0.71
CA VAL A 177 1.86 -6.58 -0.08
C VAL A 177 1.89 -5.23 -0.79
N ALA A 178 1.87 -5.21 -2.13
CA ALA A 178 1.85 -3.98 -2.92
C ALA A 178 0.60 -3.13 -2.64
N ASP A 179 -0.58 -3.74 -2.48
CA ASP A 179 -1.80 -3.02 -2.07
C ASP A 179 -1.61 -2.34 -0.71
N ARG A 180 -1.05 -3.05 0.28
CA ARG A 180 -0.78 -2.48 1.61
C ARG A 180 0.26 -1.36 1.56
N VAL A 181 1.33 -1.53 0.79
CA VAL A 181 2.32 -0.48 0.53
C VAL A 181 1.66 0.76 -0.10
N ALA A 182 0.78 0.58 -1.08
CA ALA A 182 0.03 1.66 -1.69
C ALA A 182 -0.88 2.37 -0.68
N ARG A 183 -1.51 1.63 0.25
CA ARG A 183 -2.32 2.21 1.34
C ARG A 183 -1.48 3.05 2.30
N VAL A 184 -0.33 2.54 2.74
CA VAL A 184 0.61 3.29 3.60
C VAL A 184 1.04 4.59 2.92
N ARG A 185 1.41 4.51 1.63
CA ARG A 185 1.78 5.70 0.84
C ARG A 185 0.64 6.70 0.72
N ALA A 186 -0.58 6.22 0.45
CA ALA A 186 -1.76 7.06 0.38
C ALA A 186 -2.04 7.77 1.72
N HIS A 187 -1.86 7.07 2.84
CA HIS A 187 -2.01 7.64 4.17
C HIS A 187 -0.95 8.71 4.47
N ARG A 188 0.33 8.42 4.17
CA ARG A 188 1.42 9.41 4.25
C ARG A 188 1.15 10.63 3.37
N GLY A 189 0.57 10.42 2.19
CA GLY A 189 0.13 11.49 1.28
C GLY A 189 -0.97 12.36 1.89
N GLU A 190 -1.94 11.76 2.60
CA GLU A 190 -2.97 12.51 3.35
C GLU A 190 -2.35 13.41 4.42
N ILE A 191 -1.40 12.88 5.21
CA ILE A 191 -0.67 13.61 6.25
C ILE A 191 0.11 14.79 5.64
N LEU A 192 0.84 14.55 4.54
CA LEU A 192 1.54 15.60 3.81
C LEU A 192 0.58 16.71 3.37
N LEU A 193 -0.50 16.37 2.66
CA LEU A 193 -1.46 17.35 2.16
C LEU A 193 -2.13 18.15 3.29
N ASN A 194 -2.43 17.50 4.42
CA ASN A 194 -2.97 18.18 5.59
C ASN A 194 -1.94 19.13 6.23
N THR A 195 -0.68 18.74 6.25
CA THR A 195 0.41 19.61 6.70
C THR A 195 0.54 20.84 5.80
N LEU A 196 0.55 20.67 4.48
CA LEU A 196 0.63 21.77 3.52
C LEU A 196 -0.55 22.73 3.64
N ARG A 197 -1.78 22.21 3.74
CA ARG A 197 -2.99 23.04 3.98
C ARG A 197 -2.91 23.82 5.29
N SER A 198 -2.42 23.17 6.34
CA SER A 198 -2.24 23.81 7.66
C SER A 198 -1.14 24.88 7.64
N GLN A 199 -0.11 24.74 6.80
CA GLN A 199 0.87 25.83 6.60
C GLN A 199 0.27 26.98 5.79
N ALA A 200 -0.44 26.68 4.70
CA ALA A 200 -1.07 27.71 3.85
C ALA A 200 -2.05 28.58 4.64
N ALA A 201 -2.76 28.00 5.61
CA ALA A 201 -3.67 28.73 6.48
C ALA A 201 -2.95 29.59 7.55
N ARG A 202 -1.73 29.23 7.95
CA ARG A 202 -0.99 29.88 9.04
C ARG A 202 0.01 30.94 8.57
N SER A 203 0.56 30.78 7.37
CA SER A 203 1.61 31.64 6.84
C SER A 203 1.14 32.33 5.57
N LEU A 204 0.77 33.61 5.71
CA LEU A 204 0.37 34.45 4.57
C LEU A 204 1.49 34.59 3.54
N ALA A 205 2.75 34.59 3.97
CA ALA A 205 3.92 34.71 3.10
C ALA A 205 4.07 33.52 2.14
N SER A 206 3.87 32.29 2.62
CA SER A 206 3.99 31.07 1.80
C SER A 206 2.67 30.58 1.20
N ARG A 207 1.55 31.26 1.50
CA ARG A 207 0.19 30.81 1.16
C ARG A 207 0.02 30.54 -0.33
N ASP A 208 0.40 31.50 -1.17
CA ASP A 208 0.17 31.41 -2.61
C ASP A 208 0.95 30.27 -3.25
N VAL A 209 2.19 30.04 -2.81
CA VAL A 209 3.04 28.93 -3.27
C VAL A 209 2.39 27.58 -2.91
N LEU A 210 1.94 27.44 -1.66
CA LEU A 210 1.29 26.23 -1.18
C LEU A 210 -0.07 25.98 -1.85
N GLU A 211 -0.90 27.01 -2.02
CA GLU A 211 -2.19 26.89 -2.69
C GLU A 211 -2.02 26.53 -4.17
N ARG A 212 -1.01 27.09 -4.85
CA ARG A 212 -0.64 26.74 -6.23
C ARG A 212 -0.28 25.26 -6.34
N TYR A 213 0.58 24.76 -5.45
CA TYR A 213 0.91 23.33 -5.41
C TYR A 213 -0.31 22.45 -5.14
N LEU A 214 -1.12 22.79 -4.12
CA LEU A 214 -2.33 22.05 -3.74
C LEU A 214 -3.38 22.02 -4.86
N ALA A 215 -3.38 23.00 -5.74
CA ALA A 215 -4.23 23.04 -6.94
C ALA A 215 -3.68 22.24 -8.13
N GLY A 216 -2.39 21.88 -8.08
CA GLY A 216 -1.65 21.16 -9.13
C GLY A 216 -1.97 19.67 -9.20
N ASP A 217 -1.58 19.05 -10.31
CA ASP A 217 -2.00 17.67 -10.64
C ASP A 217 -1.40 16.63 -9.69
N HIS A 218 -0.16 16.82 -9.23
CA HIS A 218 0.48 15.92 -8.27
C HIS A 218 -0.28 15.88 -6.93
N ALA A 219 -0.63 17.05 -6.37
CA ALA A 219 -1.40 17.13 -5.12
C ALA A 219 -2.82 16.55 -5.28
N VAL A 220 -3.43 16.73 -6.45
CA VAL A 220 -4.74 16.15 -6.78
C VAL A 220 -4.65 14.62 -6.87
N ALA A 221 -3.60 14.07 -7.47
CA ALA A 221 -3.37 12.62 -7.54
C ALA A 221 -3.17 12.02 -6.13
N LEU A 222 -2.33 12.65 -5.30
CA LEU A 222 -2.16 12.23 -3.89
C LEU A 222 -3.49 12.29 -3.12
N GLY A 223 -4.28 13.35 -3.33
CA GLY A 223 -5.58 13.51 -2.69
C GLY A 223 -6.56 12.40 -3.10
N ALA A 224 -6.58 12.01 -4.37
CA ALA A 224 -7.39 10.89 -4.84
C ALA A 224 -6.93 9.53 -4.31
N ALA A 225 -5.62 9.30 -4.19
CA ALA A 225 -5.09 8.09 -3.57
C ALA A 225 -5.51 7.99 -2.10
N ALA A 226 -5.34 9.07 -1.33
CA ALA A 226 -5.79 9.15 0.07
C ALA A 226 -7.32 8.98 0.19
N ALA A 227 -8.08 9.57 -0.72
CA ALA A 227 -9.54 9.49 -0.74
C ALA A 227 -10.06 8.04 -0.90
N ARG A 228 -9.36 7.19 -1.66
CA ARG A 228 -9.74 5.78 -1.85
C ARG A 228 -9.69 4.97 -0.56
N LEU A 229 -8.84 5.34 0.40
CA LEU A 229 -8.81 4.68 1.72
C LEU A 229 -10.16 4.77 2.45
N HIS A 230 -10.91 5.85 2.23
CA HIS A 230 -12.21 6.09 2.87
C HIS A 230 -13.38 5.41 2.14
N LEU A 231 -13.11 4.72 1.03
CA LEU A 231 -14.11 4.19 0.11
C LEU A 231 -13.84 2.73 -0.26
N ALA A 232 -13.07 1.98 0.55
CA ALA A 232 -12.68 0.60 0.28
C ALA A 232 -13.86 -0.29 -0.17
N ASP A 233 -15.02 -0.17 0.49
CA ASP A 233 -16.23 -0.95 0.19
C ASP A 233 -16.89 -0.62 -1.17
N CYS A 234 -16.53 0.50 -1.79
CA CYS A 234 -17.13 0.98 -3.04
C CYS A 234 -16.26 0.73 -4.27
N ILE A 235 -15.01 0.28 -4.11
CA ILE A 235 -14.01 0.24 -5.20
C ILE A 235 -14.09 -1.05 -6.03
N ALA A 236 -14.81 -2.08 -5.57
CA ALA A 236 -14.89 -3.37 -6.27
C ALA A 236 -15.37 -3.26 -7.73
N ASP A 237 -16.27 -2.32 -8.02
CA ASP A 237 -16.82 -2.07 -9.35
C ASP A 237 -16.22 -0.81 -10.02
N GLU A 238 -15.07 -0.31 -9.53
CA GLU A 238 -14.41 0.85 -10.14
C GLU A 238 -13.96 0.48 -11.58
N PRO A 239 -14.23 1.36 -12.57
CA PRO A 239 -13.72 1.16 -13.93
C PRO A 239 -12.20 1.02 -13.97
N GLU A 240 -11.69 0.27 -14.94
CA GLU A 240 -10.25 0.14 -15.16
C GLU A 240 -9.55 1.50 -15.31
N PRO A 241 -8.27 1.61 -14.90
CA PRO A 241 -7.49 2.83 -15.06
C PRO A 241 -7.55 3.36 -16.51
N PRO A 242 -7.80 4.66 -16.70
CA PRO A 242 -8.06 5.23 -18.01
C PRO A 242 -6.81 5.23 -18.89
N ARG A 243 -6.95 4.77 -20.14
CA ARG A 243 -5.89 4.81 -21.17
C ARG A 243 -6.11 5.96 -22.15
N THR A 244 -7.34 6.45 -22.27
CA THR A 244 -7.72 7.58 -23.11
C THR A 244 -8.45 8.66 -22.31
N ALA A 245 -8.55 9.86 -22.88
CA ALA A 245 -9.33 10.94 -22.29
C ALA A 245 -10.82 10.58 -22.13
N ALA A 246 -11.37 9.80 -23.06
CA ALA A 246 -12.74 9.30 -22.98
C ALA A 246 -12.92 8.33 -21.79
N ASP A 247 -11.93 7.46 -21.55
CA ASP A 247 -11.94 6.54 -20.40
C ASP A 247 -11.92 7.31 -19.09
N ALA A 248 -11.08 8.36 -19.02
CA ALA A 248 -11.01 9.22 -17.84
C ALA A 248 -12.34 9.94 -17.59
N GLY A 249 -13.04 10.34 -18.66
CA GLY A 249 -14.42 10.85 -18.59
C GLY A 249 -15.40 9.83 -17.98
N ARG A 250 -15.35 8.57 -18.45
CA ARG A 250 -16.20 7.48 -17.89
C ARG A 250 -15.90 7.23 -16.41
N CYS A 251 -14.63 7.22 -16.01
CA CYS A 251 -14.24 7.10 -14.61
C CYS A 251 -14.79 8.26 -13.75
N ALA A 252 -14.65 9.51 -14.24
CA ALA A 252 -15.14 10.68 -13.54
C ALA A 252 -16.67 10.68 -13.37
N ASP A 253 -17.40 10.20 -14.37
CA ASP A 253 -18.86 10.10 -14.34
C ASP A 253 -19.34 8.97 -13.45
N TRP A 254 -18.65 7.82 -13.46
CA TRP A 254 -18.91 6.73 -12.53
C TRP A 254 -18.74 7.19 -11.09
N TRP A 255 -17.65 7.88 -10.75
CA TRP A 255 -17.44 8.43 -9.41
C TRP A 255 -18.50 9.48 -9.06
N ARG A 256 -18.92 10.33 -10.00
CA ARG A 256 -20.03 11.27 -9.78
C ARG A 256 -21.30 10.55 -9.36
N ALA A 257 -21.64 9.43 -10.00
CA ALA A 257 -22.82 8.64 -9.68
C ALA A 257 -22.79 8.07 -8.24
N GLN A 258 -21.60 7.83 -7.68
CA GLN A 258 -21.46 7.35 -6.30
C GLN A 258 -21.81 8.40 -5.23
N LEU A 259 -21.84 9.70 -5.55
CA LEU A 259 -22.06 10.77 -4.56
C LEU A 259 -23.36 10.61 -3.77
N ALA A 260 -24.45 10.24 -4.45
CA ALA A 260 -25.75 10.06 -3.82
C ALA A 260 -25.81 8.86 -2.86
N ARG A 261 -24.90 7.89 -3.03
CA ARG A 261 -24.82 6.67 -2.23
C ARG A 261 -23.97 6.83 -0.97
N GLN A 262 -23.26 7.95 -0.82
CA GLN A 262 -22.36 8.14 0.31
C GLN A 262 -23.08 8.73 1.53
N PRO A 263 -23.08 8.03 2.68
CA PRO A 263 -23.83 8.45 3.86
C PRO A 263 -23.22 9.65 4.59
N THR A 264 -21.92 9.89 4.44
CA THR A 264 -21.19 10.90 5.22
C THR A 264 -20.57 11.99 4.35
N ALA A 265 -20.39 13.18 4.93
CA ALA A 265 -19.70 14.28 4.27
C ALA A 265 -18.24 13.92 3.90
N ARG A 266 -17.55 13.13 4.74
CA ARG A 266 -16.19 12.65 4.46
C ARG A 266 -16.14 11.76 3.21
N ARG A 267 -17.02 10.76 3.11
CA ARG A 267 -17.10 9.88 1.93
C ARG A 267 -17.52 10.66 0.67
N ARG A 268 -18.46 11.60 0.78
CA ARG A 268 -18.81 12.50 -0.34
C ARG A 268 -17.62 13.33 -0.82
N ARG A 269 -16.83 13.89 0.09
CA ARG A 269 -15.60 14.63 -0.26
C ARG A 269 -14.57 13.72 -0.94
N ALA A 270 -14.37 12.52 -0.43
CA ALA A 270 -13.46 11.54 -1.05
C ALA A 270 -13.86 11.25 -2.50
N VAL A 271 -15.14 11.04 -2.78
CA VAL A 271 -15.65 10.87 -4.15
C VAL A 271 -15.35 12.10 -5.04
N VAL A 272 -15.52 13.32 -4.51
CA VAL A 272 -15.19 14.56 -5.24
C VAL A 272 -13.70 14.63 -5.58
N ASP A 273 -12.83 14.28 -4.63
CA ASP A 273 -11.38 14.31 -4.83
C ASP A 273 -10.93 13.30 -5.90
N ILE A 274 -11.48 12.07 -5.89
CA ILE A 274 -11.20 11.05 -6.91
C ILE A 274 -11.72 11.48 -8.28
N ARG A 275 -12.95 11.98 -8.35
CA ARG A 275 -13.51 12.52 -9.60
C ARG A 275 -12.65 13.65 -10.16
N ARG A 276 -12.21 14.59 -9.31
CA ARG A 276 -11.36 15.72 -9.71
C ARG A 276 -10.06 15.21 -10.33
N HIS A 277 -9.47 14.16 -9.78
CA HIS A 277 -8.28 13.53 -10.35
C HIS A 277 -8.53 12.97 -11.76
N TYR A 278 -9.61 12.21 -11.97
CA TYR A 278 -9.91 11.70 -13.32
C TYR A 278 -10.17 12.80 -14.35
N VAL A 279 -10.79 13.91 -13.96
CA VAL A 279 -10.93 15.08 -14.85
C VAL A 279 -9.57 15.67 -15.24
N ARG A 280 -8.59 15.69 -14.32
CA ARG A 280 -7.22 16.15 -14.62
C ARG A 280 -6.49 15.18 -15.55
N VAL A 281 -6.59 13.87 -15.29
CA VAL A 281 -6.00 12.83 -16.15
C VAL A 281 -6.54 12.94 -17.58
N GLY A 282 -7.86 13.12 -17.75
CA GLY A 282 -8.45 13.31 -19.08
C GLY A 282 -7.87 14.50 -19.85
N ARG A 283 -7.64 15.63 -19.18
CA ARG A 283 -7.01 16.82 -19.80
C ARG A 283 -5.57 16.57 -20.22
N GLN A 284 -4.79 15.83 -19.41
CA GLN A 284 -3.42 15.47 -19.74
C GLN A 284 -3.36 14.54 -20.96
N LEU A 285 -4.25 13.55 -21.02
CA LEU A 285 -4.36 12.62 -22.14
C LEU A 285 -4.85 13.30 -23.44
N SER A 286 -5.70 14.32 -23.35
CA SER A 286 -6.11 15.12 -24.52
C SER A 286 -5.03 16.11 -24.99
N GLY A 287 -4.18 16.59 -24.08
CA GLY A 287 -3.12 17.54 -24.38
C GLY A 287 -1.81 16.92 -24.86
N SER A 288 -1.66 15.59 -24.74
CA SER A 288 -0.53 14.85 -25.31
C SER A 288 -0.82 14.60 -26.80
N PRO A 289 -0.06 15.18 -27.75
CA PRO A 289 -0.17 14.80 -29.14
C PRO A 289 0.16 13.30 -29.23
N GLY A 290 -0.71 12.52 -29.89
CA GLY A 290 -0.49 11.08 -30.05
C GLY A 290 0.92 10.82 -30.62
N THR A 291 1.71 10.07 -29.86
CA THR A 291 2.89 9.36 -30.37
C THR A 291 2.48 8.24 -31.29
#